data_AF-A0A699STG1-F1
#
_entry.id   AF-A0A699STG1-F1
#
_cell.length_a   1.000
_cell.length_b   1.000
_cell.length_c   1.000
_cell.angle_alpha   90.00
_cell.angle_beta   90.00
_cell.angle_gamma   90.00
#
_symmetry.space_group_name_H-M   'P 1'
#
loop_
_entity.id
_entity.type
_entity.pdbx_description
1 polymer ?
#
loop_
_entity_poly.entity_id
_entity_poly.type
_entity_poly.pdbx_seq_one_letter_code
_entity_poly.pdbx_strand_id
1 'polypeptide(L)'
;MVEKSKLDEDKEGKAIDPSHYRGIIGTLLYLTASRPDLQFAICMCARYQARPIEKHVHVVKRIFRYLRGTVNRGLWYPKDSSVVITAFADADHAGCQDTRRSTSGSV
;
A
#
# COMPACT_ATOMS: atom_id res chain seq x y z
N MET A 1 -15.94 -2.96 -17.53
CA MET A 1 -15.93 -2.96 -16.05
C MET A 1 -15.06 -4.13 -15.59
N VAL A 2 -13.83 -3.87 -15.15
CA VAL A 2 -12.98 -4.93 -14.57
C VAL A 2 -13.39 -5.07 -13.11
N GLU A 3 -13.91 -6.23 -12.72
CA GLU A 3 -14.06 -6.57 -11.31
C GLU A 3 -12.70 -6.48 -10.64
N LYS A 4 -12.47 -5.41 -9.88
CA LYS A 4 -11.36 -5.36 -8.94
C LYS A 4 -11.68 -6.41 -7.88
N SER A 5 -10.86 -7.45 -7.79
CA SER A 5 -10.78 -8.31 -6.61
C SER A 5 -10.47 -7.42 -5.40
N LYS A 6 -11.52 -6.94 -4.73
CA LYS A 6 -11.42 -5.97 -3.64
C LYS A 6 -10.81 -6.68 -2.43
N LEU A 7 -9.74 -6.11 -1.91
CA LEU A 7 -9.31 -6.40 -0.54
C LEU A 7 -10.43 -5.95 0.39
N ASP A 8 -10.80 -6.80 1.35
CA ASP A 8 -11.89 -6.60 2.29
C ASP A 8 -11.45 -7.00 3.70
N GLU A 9 -12.17 -6.57 4.73
CA GLU A 9 -11.86 -6.91 6.13
C GLU A 9 -12.14 -8.39 6.50
N ASP A 10 -12.60 -9.22 5.55
CA ASP A 10 -13.10 -10.59 5.68
C ASP A 10 -12.98 -11.19 7.09
N LYS A 11 -14.08 -11.08 7.84
CA LYS A 11 -14.18 -11.42 9.27
C LYS A 11 -13.92 -12.90 9.55
N GLU A 12 -14.20 -13.77 8.59
CA GLU A 12 -14.06 -15.23 8.71
C GLU A 12 -12.69 -15.72 8.24
N GLY A 13 -11.92 -14.86 7.56
CA GLY A 13 -10.57 -15.18 7.11
C GLY A 13 -9.64 -15.59 8.25
N LYS A 14 -8.80 -16.59 7.98
CA LYS A 14 -7.78 -17.07 8.92
C LYS A 14 -6.80 -15.95 9.25
N ALA A 15 -6.80 -15.54 10.50
CA ALA A 15 -5.92 -14.49 11.02
C ALA A 15 -4.45 -14.93 10.97
N ILE A 16 -3.57 -13.97 10.77
CA ILE A 16 -2.12 -14.13 10.77
C ILE A 16 -1.55 -13.30 11.93
N ASP A 17 -0.34 -13.64 12.37
CA ASP A 17 0.43 -12.81 13.29
C ASP A 17 0.48 -11.34 12.82
N PRO A 18 -0.14 -10.41 13.57
CA PRO A 18 -0.14 -8.99 13.24
C PRO A 18 1.25 -8.38 13.29
N SER A 19 2.14 -8.88 14.14
CA SER A 19 3.50 -8.33 14.32
C SER A 19 4.32 -8.54 13.05
N HIS A 20 4.33 -9.76 12.51
CA HIS A 20 5.00 -10.05 11.25
C HIS A 20 4.44 -9.23 10.08
N TYR A 21 3.11 -9.13 9.97
CA TYR A 21 2.49 -8.36 8.90
C TYR A 21 2.81 -6.86 8.99
N ARG A 22 2.77 -6.28 10.20
CA ARG A 22 3.15 -4.87 10.43
C ARG A 22 4.60 -4.59 10.06
N GLY A 23 5.51 -5.51 10.38
CA GLY A 23 6.91 -5.42 9.98
C GLY A 23 7.05 -5.29 8.46
N ILE A 24 6.37 -6.16 7.70
CA ILE A 24 6.39 -6.13 6.24
C ILE A 24 5.82 -4.81 5.69
N ILE A 25 4.65 -4.40 6.19
CA ILE A 25 4.01 -3.15 5.74
C ILE A 25 4.89 -1.94 6.06
N GLY A 26 5.53 -1.90 7.23
CA GLY A 26 6.47 -0.84 7.60
C GLY A 26 7.65 -0.73 6.62
N THR A 27 8.26 -1.86 6.25
CA THR A 27 9.33 -1.87 5.25
C THR A 27 8.85 -1.40 3.88
N LEU A 28 7.64 -1.81 3.46
CA LEU A 28 7.07 -1.37 2.19
C LEU A 28 6.73 0.13 2.19
N LEU A 29 6.22 0.67 3.31
CA LEU A 29 5.96 2.11 3.46
C LEU A 29 7.24 2.95 3.36
N TYR A 30 8.38 2.45 3.85
CA TYR A 30 9.65 3.14 3.63
C TYR A 30 10.02 3.20 2.14
N LEU A 31 9.75 2.13 1.39
CA LEU A 31 10.06 2.04 -0.03
C LEU A 31 9.26 3.03 -0.89
N THR A 32 8.06 3.45 -0.47
CA THR A 32 7.22 4.36 -1.27
C THR A 32 7.89 5.71 -1.53
N ALA A 33 8.83 6.14 -0.68
CA ALA A 33 9.61 7.35 -0.89
C ALA A 33 10.38 7.36 -2.22
N SER A 34 10.84 6.19 -2.68
CA SER A 34 11.51 6.04 -3.99
C SER A 34 10.63 5.32 -5.03
N ARG A 35 9.51 4.74 -4.61
CA ARG A 35 8.57 3.95 -5.43
C ARG A 35 7.13 4.44 -5.26
N PRO A 36 6.80 5.66 -5.70
CA PRO A 36 5.43 6.18 -5.60
C PRO A 36 4.43 5.35 -6.42
N ASP A 37 4.90 4.61 -7.45
CA ASP A 37 4.08 3.66 -8.22
C ASP A 37 3.42 2.57 -7.35
N LEU A 38 3.98 2.29 -6.16
CA LEU A 38 3.48 1.29 -5.22
C LEU A 38 2.64 1.86 -4.08
N GLN A 39 2.60 3.18 -3.92
CA GLN A 39 2.01 3.86 -2.77
C GLN A 39 0.57 3.44 -2.52
N PHE A 40 -0.28 3.46 -3.56
CA PHE A 40 -1.67 3.05 -3.45
C PHE A 40 -1.82 1.61 -2.95
N ALA A 41 -1.09 0.67 -3.55
CA ALA A 41 -1.19 -0.75 -3.19
C ALA A 41 -0.75 -1.02 -1.74
N ILE A 42 0.33 -0.37 -1.31
CA ILE A 42 0.87 -0.51 0.05
C ILE A 42 -0.07 0.14 1.07
N CYS A 43 -0.54 1.36 0.81
CA CYS A 43 -1.51 2.05 1.68
C CYS A 43 -2.82 1.26 1.84
N MET A 44 -3.29 0.59 0.78
CA MET A 44 -4.45 -0.31 0.89
C MET A 44 -4.16 -1.50 1.80
N CYS A 45 -3.00 -2.14 1.67
CA CYS A 45 -2.61 -3.26 2.54
C CYS A 45 -2.44 -2.84 4.01
N ALA A 46 -1.98 -1.61 4.25
CA ALA A 46 -1.75 -1.07 5.60
C ALA A 46 -3.04 -0.91 6.42
N ARG A 47 -4.21 -0.77 5.77
CA ARG A 47 -5.51 -0.65 6.45
C ARG A 47 -5.83 -1.88 7.31
N TYR A 48 -5.35 -3.05 6.91
CA TYR A 48 -5.66 -4.33 7.54
C TYR A 48 -4.65 -4.75 8.62
N GLN A 49 -3.73 -3.86 9.02
CA GLN A 49 -2.68 -4.16 10.01
C GLN A 49 -3.19 -4.47 11.43
N ALA A 50 -4.44 -4.13 11.74
CA ALA A 50 -5.06 -4.45 13.02
C ALA A 50 -5.36 -5.95 13.15
N ARG A 51 -5.86 -6.57 12.07
CA ARG A 51 -6.19 -7.99 12.00
C ARG A 51 -5.95 -8.51 10.57
N PRO A 52 -4.70 -8.82 10.22
CA PRO A 52 -4.39 -9.33 8.89
C PRO A 52 -4.83 -10.79 8.73
N ILE A 53 -5.18 -11.18 7.50
CA ILE A 53 -5.60 -12.52 7.11
C ILE A 53 -4.80 -13.03 5.90
N GLU A 54 -4.92 -14.31 5.58
CA GLU A 54 -4.20 -14.98 4.47
C GLU A 54 -4.33 -14.27 3.11
N LYS A 55 -5.52 -13.73 2.79
CA LYS A 55 -5.75 -12.95 1.57
C LYS A 55 -4.84 -11.71 1.48
N HIS A 56 -4.68 -10.98 2.58
CA HIS A 56 -3.83 -9.79 2.61
C HIS A 56 -2.35 -10.12 2.38
N VAL A 57 -1.86 -11.20 3.00
CA VAL A 57 -0.49 -11.69 2.74
C VAL A 57 -0.31 -12.12 1.29
N HIS A 58 -1.34 -12.68 0.65
CA HIS A 58 -1.28 -13.02 -0.77
C HIS A 58 -1.06 -11.79 -1.66
N VAL A 59 -1.70 -10.66 -1.33
CA VAL A 59 -1.47 -9.39 -2.04
C VAL A 59 -0.08 -8.85 -1.77
N VAL A 60 0.39 -8.90 -0.53
CA VAL A 60 1.76 -8.50 -0.18
C VAL A 60 2.80 -9.32 -0.96
N LYS A 61 2.60 -10.64 -1.10
CA LYS A 61 3.45 -11.50 -1.96
C LYS A 61 3.43 -11.06 -3.43
N ARG A 62 2.30 -10.54 -3.94
CA ARG A 62 2.21 -9.99 -5.29
C ARG A 62 3.03 -8.69 -5.43
N ILE A 63 3.02 -7.83 -4.41
CA ILE A 63 3.87 -6.62 -4.36
C ILE A 63 5.35 -7.01 -4.42
N PHE A 64 5.79 -7.98 -3.61
CA PHE A 64 7.17 -8.46 -3.65
C PHE A 64 7.57 -9.04 -5.02
N ARG A 65 6.66 -9.77 -5.67
CA ARG A 65 6.89 -10.30 -7.02
C ARG A 65 7.11 -9.20 -8.05
N TYR A 66 6.31 -8.13 -7.98
CA TYR A 66 6.48 -6.95 -8.84
C TYR A 66 7.79 -6.22 -8.53
N LEU A 67 8.15 -6.06 -7.26
CA LEU A 67 9.44 -5.49 -6.85
C LEU A 67 10.61 -6.27 -7.41
N ARG A 68 10.57 -7.61 -7.32
CA ARG A 68 11.61 -8.47 -7.88
C ARG A 68 11.80 -8.27 -9.39
N GLY A 69 10.71 -8.09 -10.14
CA GLY A 69 10.75 -7.80 -11.58
C GLY A 69 11.10 -6.36 -11.94
N THR A 70 11.09 -5.44 -10.98
CA THR A 70 11.31 -4.00 -11.18
C THR A 70 12.39 -3.43 -10.27
N VAL A 71 13.38 -4.25 -9.90
CA VAL A 71 14.42 -3.89 -8.93
C VAL A 71 15.23 -2.65 -9.35
N ASN A 72 15.41 -2.45 -10.66
CA ASN A 72 16.15 -1.31 -11.23
C ASN A 72 15.27 -0.07 -11.48
N ARG A 73 14.01 -0.10 -11.06
CA ARG A 73 13.10 1.05 -11.19
C ARG A 73 12.95 1.71 -9.83
N GLY A 74 13.06 3.04 -9.81
CA GLY A 74 12.84 3.87 -8.64
C GLY A 74 13.31 5.30 -8.91
N LEU A 75 12.78 6.24 -8.14
CA LEU A 75 13.24 7.61 -8.14
C LEU A 75 14.51 7.71 -7.31
N TRP A 76 15.52 8.35 -7.88
CA TRP A 76 16.75 8.72 -7.20
C TRP A 76 16.75 10.23 -7.01
N TYR A 77 16.98 10.68 -5.78
CA TYR A 77 17.02 12.10 -5.43
C TYR A 77 18.46 12.48 -5.07
N PRO A 78 19.27 13.01 -6.01
CA PRO A 78 20.62 13.46 -5.72
C PRO A 78 20.60 14.62 -4.72
N LYS A 79 21.50 14.58 -3.73
CA LYS A 79 21.61 15.63 -2.70
C LYS A 79 21.78 17.04 -3.29
N ASP A 80 22.52 17.16 -4.38
CA ASP A 80 22.87 18.44 -4.99
C ASP A 80 21.94 18.82 -6.16
N SER A 81 20.76 18.21 -6.23
CA SER A 81 19.77 18.52 -7.26
C SER A 81 18.79 19.60 -6.79
N SER A 82 18.51 20.59 -7.63
CA SER A 82 17.46 21.59 -7.40
C SER A 82 16.09 21.02 -7.76
N VAL A 83 15.68 19.93 -7.12
CA VAL A 83 14.38 19.30 -7.37
C VAL A 83 13.29 20.07 -6.62
N VAL A 84 12.37 20.66 -7.39
CA VAL A 84 11.14 21.22 -6.84
C VAL A 84 10.10 20.09 -6.79
N ILE A 85 9.68 19.71 -5.58
CA ILE A 85 8.64 18.71 -5.38
C ILE A 85 7.28 19.42 -5.36
N THR A 86 6.40 19.04 -6.27
CA THR A 86 4.99 19.41 -6.24
C THR A 86 4.17 18.17 -5.93
N ALA A 87 3.41 18.22 -4.83
CA ALA A 87 2.54 17.13 -4.40
C ALA A 87 1.09 17.57 -4.48
N PHE A 88 0.20 16.63 -4.77
CA PHE A 88 -1.23 16.84 -4.80
C PHE A 88 -1.88 15.94 -3.75
N ALA A 89 -2.93 16.45 -3.10
CA ALA A 89 -3.73 15.68 -2.16
C ALA A 89 -5.20 15.83 -2.51
N ASP A 90 -5.93 14.73 -2.38
CA ASP A 90 -7.36 14.65 -2.59
C ASP A 90 -8.02 13.86 -1.45
N ALA A 91 -9.31 14.08 -1.23
CA ALA A 91 -10.08 13.35 -0.24
C ALA A 91 -11.46 12.97 -0.79
N ASP A 92 -11.78 11.69 -0.70
CA ASP A 92 -13.09 11.15 -1.07
C ASP A 92 -13.92 10.89 0.20
N HIS A 93 -15.18 11.35 0.18
CA HIS A 93 -16.10 11.18 1.30
C HIS A 93 -16.70 9.77 1.29
N ALA A 94 -16.58 9.07 2.42
CA ALA A 94 -17.05 7.70 2.57
C ALA A 94 -16.48 6.70 1.53
N GLY A 95 -15.30 6.98 0.98
CA GLY A 95 -14.64 6.15 -0.04
C GLY A 95 -14.18 4.77 0.46
N CYS A 96 -14.04 4.57 1.77
CA CYS A 96 -13.70 3.26 2.33
C CYS A 96 -14.89 2.29 2.25
N GLN A 97 -14.71 1.13 1.63
CA GLN A 97 -15.80 0.16 1.46
C GLN A 97 -16.16 -0.55 2.76
N ASP A 98 -15.16 -0.88 3.58
CA ASP A 98 -15.37 -1.62 4.81
C ASP A 98 -16.01 -0.75 5.91
N THR A 99 -15.57 0.51 6.04
CA THR A 99 -15.93 1.38 7.18
C THR A 99 -16.71 2.63 6.80
N ARG A 100 -16.88 2.93 5.51
CA ARG A 100 -17.48 4.19 5.00
C ARG A 100 -16.83 5.46 5.55
N ARG A 101 -15.59 5.37 6.02
CA ARG A 101 -14.77 6.53 6.40
C ARG A 101 -14.22 7.22 5.15
N SER A 102 -14.01 8.53 5.26
CA SER A 102 -13.32 9.30 4.22
C SER A 102 -11.92 8.75 3.98
N THR A 103 -11.47 8.80 2.73
CA THR A 103 -10.14 8.34 2.33
C THR A 103 -9.38 9.50 1.71
N SER A 104 -8.20 9.81 2.25
CA SER A 104 -7.26 10.72 1.62
C SER A 104 -6.33 9.97 0.68
N GLY A 105 -6.00 10.61 -0.43
CA GLY A 105 -4.96 10.21 -1.35
C GLY A 105 -3.94 11.34 -1.50
N SER A 106 -2.68 10.98 -1.71
CA SER A 106 -1.64 11.92 -2.08
C SER A 106 -0.74 11.31 -3.14
N VAL A 107 -0.24 12.16 -4.03
CA VAL A 107 0.72 11.83 -5.10
C VAL A 107 1.81 12.89 -5.12
#